data_AF-A0A934DEW8-F1
#
_entry.id   AF-A0A934DEW8-F1
#
_cell.length_a   1.000
_cell.length_b   1.000
_cell.length_c   1.000
_cell.angle_alpha   90.00
_cell.angle_beta   90.00
_cell.angle_gamma   90.00
#
_symmetry.space_group_name_H-M   'P 1'
#
loop_
_entity.id
_entity.type
_entity.pdbx_description
1 polymer ?
#
loop_
_entity_poly.entity_id
_entity_poly.type
_entity_poly.pdbx_seq_one_letter_code
_entity_poly.pdbx_strand_id
1 'polypeptide(L)'
;MQTRKPVRNQIVQSLSDEELVSEISSGNISALRELHKRYASSLRTFFVRAHPSLPDADLQLQEIFYKIWNEKLTFQKSRHRSIHSWLFALARAHGRPRAEQLADASPLPSPAYIEAS
;
A
#
# COMPACT_ATOMS: atom_id res chain seq x y z
N MET A 1 -23.03 -10.61 -34.54
CA MET A 1 -21.92 -9.82 -33.96
C MET A 1 -21.94 -10.03 -32.44
N GLN A 2 -21.15 -10.96 -31.90
CA GLN A 2 -21.04 -11.15 -30.45
C GLN A 2 -20.06 -10.13 -29.85
N THR A 3 -20.58 -9.18 -29.08
CA THR A 3 -19.79 -8.27 -28.25
C THR A 3 -19.19 -9.05 -27.07
N ARG A 4 -17.86 -8.96 -26.91
CA ARG A 4 -17.06 -9.74 -25.96
C ARG A 4 -17.46 -9.47 -24.48
N LYS A 5 -17.55 -10.55 -23.70
CA LYS A 5 -17.91 -10.72 -22.27
C LYS A 5 -17.46 -9.60 -21.29
N PRO A 6 -18.33 -9.15 -20.35
CA PRO A 6 -17.92 -8.52 -19.08
C PRO A 6 -17.78 -9.52 -17.92
N VAL A 7 -17.32 -10.76 -18.17
CA VAL A 7 -17.33 -11.83 -17.14
C VAL A 7 -16.12 -11.72 -16.19
N ARG A 8 -14.96 -11.24 -16.66
CA ARG A 8 -13.72 -11.25 -15.86
C ARG A 8 -13.77 -10.31 -14.64
N ASN A 9 -14.50 -9.20 -14.73
CA ASN A 9 -14.57 -8.21 -13.65
C ASN A 9 -15.58 -8.60 -12.54
N GLN A 10 -16.61 -9.38 -12.87
CA GLN A 10 -17.52 -9.95 -11.86
C GLN A 10 -16.86 -11.07 -11.07
N ILE A 11 -16.05 -11.90 -11.72
CA ILE A 11 -15.28 -12.96 -11.04
C ILE A 11 -14.38 -12.33 -9.98
N VAL A 12 -13.62 -11.28 -10.33
CA VAL A 12 -12.72 -10.60 -9.38
C VAL A 12 -13.46 -10.04 -8.15
N GLN A 13 -14.66 -9.48 -8.34
CA GLN A 13 -15.46 -8.95 -7.22
C GLN A 13 -15.96 -10.05 -6.28
N SER A 14 -16.10 -11.29 -6.75
CA SER A 14 -16.50 -12.44 -5.93
C SER A 14 -15.34 -13.15 -5.23
N LEU A 15 -14.09 -12.84 -5.59
CA LEU A 15 -12.92 -13.47 -4.98
C LEU A 15 -12.78 -13.07 -3.51
N SER A 16 -12.30 -14.02 -2.70
CA SER A 16 -11.80 -13.76 -1.35
C SER A 16 -10.56 -12.85 -1.40
N ASP A 17 -10.21 -12.25 -0.26
CA ASP A 17 -9.07 -11.35 -0.21
C ASP A 17 -7.75 -12.09 -0.48
N GLU A 18 -7.63 -13.34 -0.05
CA GLU A 18 -6.47 -14.20 -0.34
C GLU A 18 -6.34 -14.48 -1.84
N GLU A 19 -7.46 -14.77 -2.51
CA GLU A 19 -7.48 -14.98 -3.96
C GLU A 19 -7.13 -13.70 -4.72
N LEU A 20 -7.60 -12.53 -4.25
CA LEU A 20 -7.21 -11.24 -4.82
C LEU A 20 -5.68 -11.03 -4.76
N VAL A 21 -5.03 -11.34 -3.63
CA VAL A 21 -3.57 -11.20 -3.50
C VAL A 21 -2.81 -12.19 -4.39
N SER A 22 -3.34 -13.40 -4.57
CA SER A 22 -2.79 -14.38 -5.52
C SER A 22 -2.86 -13.87 -6.97
N GLU A 23 -4.00 -13.30 -7.36
CA GLU A 23 -4.20 -12.70 -8.68
C GLU A 23 -3.31 -11.46 -8.92
N ILE A 24 -3.11 -10.64 -7.89
CA ILE A 24 -2.18 -9.49 -7.94
C ILE A 24 -0.75 -9.96 -8.24
N SER A 25 -0.30 -11.03 -7.58
CA SER A 25 1.04 -11.61 -7.80
C SER A 25 1.24 -12.10 -9.24
N SER A 26 0.14 -12.51 -9.88
CA SER A 26 0.06 -12.93 -11.28
C SER A 26 -0.07 -11.76 -12.27
N GLY A 27 -0.10 -10.51 -11.79
CA GLY A 27 -0.19 -9.30 -12.61
C GLY A 27 -1.62 -8.90 -13.00
N ASN A 28 -2.64 -9.35 -12.25
CA ASN A 28 -4.02 -8.95 -12.49
C ASN A 28 -4.35 -7.61 -11.83
N ILE A 29 -4.30 -6.52 -12.60
CA ILE A 29 -4.58 -5.16 -12.10
C ILE A 29 -6.02 -4.97 -11.59
N SER A 30 -6.98 -5.75 -12.09
CA SER A 30 -8.36 -5.69 -11.61
C SER A 30 -8.46 -6.20 -10.18
N ALA A 31 -7.66 -7.20 -9.82
CA ALA A 31 -7.61 -7.71 -8.44
C ALA A 31 -7.02 -6.68 -7.48
N LEU A 32 -5.99 -5.94 -7.89
CA LEU A 32 -5.44 -4.82 -7.11
C LEU A 32 -6.50 -3.74 -6.88
N ARG A 33 -7.27 -3.40 -7.93
CA ARG A 33 -8.33 -2.39 -7.85
C ARG A 33 -9.44 -2.80 -6.90
N GLU A 34 -9.84 -4.07 -6.92
CA GLU A 34 -10.86 -4.59 -6.02
C GLU A 34 -10.36 -4.62 -4.57
N LEU A 35 -9.13 -5.06 -4.34
CA LEU A 35 -8.51 -5.01 -3.01
C LEU A 35 -8.44 -3.57 -2.49
N HIS A 36 -8.04 -2.62 -3.34
CA HIS A 36 -8.04 -1.19 -3.02
C HIS A 36 -9.45 -0.71 -2.65
N LYS A 37 -10.47 -1.01 -3.46
CA LYS A 37 -11.85 -0.61 -3.19
C LYS A 37 -12.35 -1.11 -1.83
N ARG A 38 -12.03 -2.36 -1.46
CA ARG A 38 -12.44 -2.97 -0.18
C ARG A 38 -11.77 -2.32 1.03
N TYR A 39 -10.49 -1.97 0.92
CA TYR A 39 -9.69 -1.54 2.08
C TYR A 39 -9.39 -0.04 2.13
N ALA A 40 -9.64 0.72 1.06
CA ALA A 40 -9.27 2.13 0.97
C ALA A 40 -9.89 2.99 2.08
N SER A 41 -11.19 2.83 2.34
CA SER A 41 -11.90 3.61 3.36
C SER A 41 -11.34 3.37 4.77
N SER A 42 -11.15 2.10 5.14
CA SER A 42 -10.63 1.71 6.45
C SER A 42 -9.17 2.14 6.65
N LEU A 43 -8.33 1.99 5.62
CA LEU A 43 -6.92 2.41 5.67
C LEU A 43 -6.76 3.94 5.69
N ARG A 44 -7.56 4.68 4.92
CA ARG A 44 -7.58 6.16 5.00
C ARG A 44 -7.94 6.63 6.40
N THR A 45 -9.01 6.08 6.96
CA THR A 45 -9.42 6.40 8.33
C THR A 45 -8.32 6.08 9.34
N PHE A 46 -7.64 4.94 9.16
CA PHE A 46 -6.50 4.57 9.98
C PHE A 46 -5.36 5.60 9.88
N PHE A 47 -4.96 6.01 8.67
CA PHE A 47 -3.89 6.99 8.47
C PHE A 47 -4.19 8.34 9.09
N VAL A 48 -5.40 8.87 8.89
CA VAL A 48 -5.82 10.16 9.47
C VAL A 48 -5.74 10.13 10.99
N ARG A 49 -6.03 8.98 11.62
CA ARG A 49 -6.00 8.84 13.09
C ARG A 49 -4.60 8.54 13.63
N ALA A 50 -3.83 7.71 12.93
CA ALA A 50 -2.51 7.26 13.39
C ALA A 50 -1.40 8.27 13.10
N HIS A 51 -1.56 9.09 12.06
CA HIS A 51 -0.54 10.03 11.59
C HIS A 51 -1.16 11.39 11.22
N PRO A 52 -1.67 12.14 12.22
CA PRO A 52 -2.29 13.45 11.97
C PRO A 52 -1.31 14.47 11.35
N SER A 53 0.00 14.24 11.48
CA SER A 53 1.06 15.10 10.94
C SER A 53 1.57 14.68 9.56
N LEU A 54 1.15 13.53 9.01
CA LEU A 54 1.58 13.12 7.68
C LEU A 54 0.85 13.94 6.61
N PRO A 55 1.57 14.51 5.62
CA PRO A 55 0.93 15.18 4.50
C PRO A 55 0.27 14.12 3.62
N ASP A 56 -1.06 14.11 3.66
CA ASP A 56 -1.95 13.35 2.80
C ASP A 56 -2.01 11.81 3.04
N ALA A 57 -3.08 11.40 3.71
CA ALA A 57 -3.43 9.98 3.91
C ALA A 57 -3.68 9.23 2.58
N ASP A 58 -4.08 9.93 1.53
CA ASP A 58 -4.34 9.33 0.23
C ASP A 58 -3.05 8.97 -0.48
N LEU A 59 -2.04 9.83 -0.38
CA LEU A 59 -0.70 9.56 -0.89
C LEU A 59 -0.10 8.33 -0.19
N GLN A 60 -0.17 8.27 1.14
CA GLN A 60 0.32 7.11 1.91
C GLN A 60 -0.39 5.82 1.53
N LEU A 61 -1.70 5.89 1.31
CA LEU A 61 -2.47 4.75 0.83
C LEU A 61 -2.00 4.32 -0.56
N GLN A 62 -1.86 5.26 -1.50
CA GLN A 62 -1.40 4.96 -2.85
C GLN A 62 -0.01 4.31 -2.87
N GLU A 63 0.93 4.79 -2.05
CA GLU A 63 2.27 4.22 -1.95
C GLU A 63 2.25 2.76 -1.45
N ILE A 64 1.36 2.40 -0.51
CA ILE A 64 1.19 1.00 -0.08
C ILE A 64 0.74 0.11 -1.24
N PHE A 65 -0.32 0.51 -1.94
CA PHE A 65 -0.84 -0.30 -3.03
C PHE A 65 0.15 -0.40 -4.20
N TYR A 66 0.92 0.67 -4.43
CA TYR A 66 2.04 0.65 -5.36
C TYR A 66 3.11 -0.37 -4.95
N LYS A 67 3.53 -0.40 -3.67
CA LYS A 67 4.49 -1.40 -3.18
C LYS A 67 3.97 -2.82 -3.31
N ILE A 68 2.70 -3.06 -2.95
CA ILE A 68 2.07 -4.39 -3.10
C ILE A 68 2.15 -4.87 -4.56
N TRP A 69 1.89 -3.97 -5.52
CA TRP A 69 1.96 -4.27 -6.94
C TRP A 69 3.40 -4.44 -7.46
N ASN A 70 4.26 -3.46 -7.18
CA ASN A 70 5.59 -3.35 -7.78
C ASN A 70 6.60 -4.30 -7.15
N GLU A 71 6.57 -4.44 -5.83
CA GLU A 71 7.44 -5.38 -5.09
C GLU A 71 6.81 -6.78 -5.01
N LYS A 72 5.62 -6.97 -5.60
CA LYS A 72 4.85 -8.22 -5.57
C LYS A 72 4.77 -8.79 -4.16
N LEU A 73 4.50 -7.93 -3.17
CA LEU A 73 4.44 -8.36 -1.78
C LEU A 73 3.36 -9.45 -1.64
N THR A 74 3.80 -10.63 -1.21
CA THR A 74 2.94 -11.80 -1.08
C THR A 74 2.45 -11.93 0.35
N PHE A 75 1.18 -12.28 0.50
CA PHE A 75 0.62 -12.61 1.80
C PHE A 75 1.19 -13.93 2.31
N GLN A 76 1.76 -13.90 3.52
CA GLN A 76 2.28 -15.08 4.19
C GLN A 76 1.37 -15.46 5.37
N LYS A 77 0.58 -16.54 5.20
CA LYS A 77 -0.32 -17.08 6.24
C LYS A 77 0.39 -17.42 7.56
N SER A 78 1.69 -17.71 7.51
CA SER A 78 2.51 -17.98 8.69
C SER A 78 2.78 -16.74 9.55
N ARG A 79 2.75 -15.54 8.97
CA ARG A 79 3.06 -14.28 9.65
C ARG A 79 1.83 -13.45 10.00
N HIS A 80 0.73 -13.66 9.29
CA HIS A 80 -0.47 -12.85 9.44
C HIS A 80 -1.73 -13.71 9.41
N ARG A 81 -2.65 -13.44 10.33
CA ARG A 81 -3.91 -14.17 10.47
C ARG A 81 -4.89 -13.94 9.32
N SER A 82 -4.82 -12.78 8.67
CA SER A 82 -5.72 -12.38 7.57
C SER A 82 -5.10 -11.29 6.69
N ILE A 83 -5.64 -11.10 5.48
CA ILE A 83 -5.25 -9.99 4.59
C ILE A 83 -5.45 -8.63 5.26
N HIS A 84 -6.57 -8.45 5.98
CA HIS A 84 -6.82 -7.24 6.76
C HIS A 84 -5.68 -6.95 7.76
N SER A 85 -5.27 -7.95 8.54
CA SER A 85 -4.17 -7.79 9.51
C SER A 85 -2.84 -7.46 8.83
N TRP A 86 -2.58 -8.06 7.67
CA TRP A 86 -1.38 -7.81 6.87
C TRP A 86 -1.35 -6.39 6.28
N LEU A 87 -2.44 -5.93 5.68
CA LEU A 87 -2.55 -4.57 5.14
C LEU A 87 -2.38 -3.51 6.23
N PHE A 88 -2.96 -3.71 7.41
CA PHE A 88 -2.78 -2.81 8.53
C PHE A 88 -1.39 -2.90 9.17
N ALA A 89 -0.68 -4.01 9.03
CA ALA A 89 0.73 -4.10 9.40
C ALA A 89 1.61 -3.29 8.44
N LEU A 90 1.34 -3.37 7.13
CA LEU A 90 1.99 -2.52 6.12
C LEU A 90 1.70 -1.03 6.39
N ALA A 91 0.45 -0.67 6.68
CA ALA A 91 0.07 0.71 7.01
C ALA A 91 0.83 1.28 8.20
N ARG A 92 0.95 0.51 9.28
CA ARG A 92 1.76 0.89 10.46
C ARG A 92 3.24 1.06 10.13
N ALA A 93 3.78 0.21 9.25
CA ALA A 93 5.18 0.30 8.85
C ALA A 93 5.44 1.48 7.90
N HIS A 94 4.47 1.84 7.05
CA HIS A 94 4.61 2.88 6.02
C HIS A 94 4.53 4.31 6.58
N GLY A 95 3.92 4.49 7.75
CA GLY A 95 3.77 5.79 8.40
C GLY A 95 4.98 6.27 9.22
N ARG A 96 6.13 5.58 9.20
CA ARG A 96 7.36 6.14 9.77
C ARG A 96 7.86 7.25 8.84
N PRO A 97 7.87 8.52 9.25
CA PRO A 97 8.35 9.60 8.42
C PRO A 97 9.78 9.33 7.94
N ARG A 98 10.04 9.59 6.66
CA ARG A 98 11.39 9.52 6.07
C ARG A 98 12.41 10.38 6.84
N ALA A 99 11.95 11.42 7.53
CA ALA A 99 12.76 12.24 8.44
C ALA A 99 13.25 11.47 9.68
N GLU A 100 12.43 10.59 10.28
CA GLU A 100 12.89 9.70 11.36
C GLU A 100 13.83 8.61 10.84
N GLN A 101 13.59 8.14 9.61
CA GLN A 101 14.47 7.16 8.95
C GLN A 101 15.83 7.75 8.53
N LEU A 102 15.91 9.07 8.31
CA LEU A 102 17.18 9.80 8.17
C LEU A 102 17.80 10.16 9.53
N ALA A 103 17.00 10.40 10.57
CA ALA A 103 17.51 10.72 11.91
C ALA A 103 18.17 9.52 12.62
N ASP A 104 17.68 8.29 12.38
CA ASP A 104 18.30 7.05 12.85
C ASP A 104 19.57 6.68 12.05
N ALA A 105 19.73 7.26 10.84
CA ALA A 105 20.81 6.97 9.91
C ALA A 105 21.92 8.04 9.95
N SER A 106 22.41 8.44 11.14
CA SER A 106 23.44 9.47 11.35
C SER A 106 23.12 10.86 10.76
N PRO A 107 23.35 11.96 11.50
CA PRO A 107 23.18 13.29 10.94
C PRO A 107 24.18 13.47 9.80
N LEU A 108 23.67 13.70 8.58
CA LEU A 108 24.52 14.16 7.48
C LEU A 108 25.26 15.41 7.95
N PRO A 109 26.58 15.54 7.70
CA PRO A 109 27.29 16.78 7.98
C PRO A 109 26.55 17.90 7.25
N SER A 110 26.19 18.95 7.99
CA SER A 110 25.58 20.16 7.42
C SER A 110 26.28 20.51 6.11
N PRO A 111 25.55 20.79 5.02
CA PRO A 111 26.19 21.42 3.88
C PRO A 111 26.76 22.72 4.44
N ALA A 112 28.10 22.78 4.50
CA ALA A 112 28.81 24.04 4.61
C ALA A 112 28.13 24.95 3.59
N TYR A 113 27.37 25.92 4.09
CA TYR A 113 26.90 27.01 3.27
C TYR A 113 28.16 27.57 2.63
N ILE A 114 28.29 27.35 1.33
CA ILE A 114 29.28 27.99 0.51
C ILE A 114 28.92 29.48 0.60
N GLU A 115 29.51 30.18 1.56
CA GLU A 115 29.71 31.62 1.48
C GLU A 115 30.72 31.83 0.36
N ALA A 116 30.17 32.02 -0.84
CA ALA A 116 30.88 32.61 -1.95
C ALA A 116 30.05 33.80 -2.44
N SER A 117 30.26 34.95 -1.79
CA SER A 117 30.47 36.28 -2.40
C SER A 117 30.39 37.37 -1.32
#